data_AF-J5WHQ3-F1
#
_entry.id   AF-J5WHQ3-F1
#
_cell.length_a   1.000
_cell.length_b   1.000
_cell.length_c   1.000
_cell.angle_alpha   90.00
_cell.angle_beta   90.00
_cell.angle_gamma   90.00
#
_symmetry.space_group_name_H-M   'P 1'
#
loop_
_entity.id
_entity.type
_entity.pdbx_description
1 polymer ?
#
loop_
_entity_poly.entity_id
_entity_poly.type
_entity_poly.pdbx_seq_one_letter_code
_entity_poly.pdbx_strand_id
1 'polypeptide(L)'
;MEKNHQFIATNETLDELSQEFIFHKILKLTENEPQFIPMLMYALYKQDKVKFIVQEKNINVQDEVDKEKLDRFQKLQMNDNKIEEYKNQANRILEDTINILLRQKKHEIEEKEEYLNIKERELKLKEKDLLKQEKDLNKRNINCPKATSFWNGVLQSIIGTFVVYVITILILFNYDINILEELLKKIFNK
;
A
#
# COMPACT_ATOMS: atom_id res chain seq x y z
N MET A 1 21.64 -72.23 3.19
CA MET A 1 21.72 -72.08 1.72
C MET A 1 20.76 -70.98 1.32
N GLU A 2 21.18 -69.73 1.54
CA GLU A 2 20.41 -68.55 1.14
C GLU A 2 20.63 -68.29 -0.35
N LYS A 3 19.52 -68.13 -1.07
CA LYS A 3 19.50 -67.96 -2.52
C LYS A 3 19.95 -66.53 -2.84
N ASN A 4 21.02 -66.44 -3.63
CA ASN A 4 21.44 -65.23 -4.33
C ASN A 4 20.27 -64.66 -5.14
N HIS A 5 19.68 -63.57 -4.68
CA HIS A 5 18.87 -62.71 -5.52
C HIS A 5 19.82 -61.84 -6.35
N GLN A 6 20.18 -62.36 -7.53
CA GLN A 6 20.67 -61.52 -8.62
C GLN A 6 19.59 -60.49 -8.92
N PHE A 7 19.87 -59.23 -8.61
CA PHE A 7 19.13 -58.10 -9.15
C PHE A 7 19.33 -58.11 -10.67
N ILE A 8 18.32 -58.58 -11.38
CA ILE A 8 18.24 -58.42 -12.83
C ILE A 8 17.81 -56.97 -13.05
N ALA A 9 18.80 -56.10 -13.31
CA ALA A 9 18.55 -54.74 -13.74
C ALA A 9 17.81 -54.78 -15.08
N THR A 10 16.54 -54.41 -15.08
CA THR A 10 15.79 -54.11 -16.30
C THR A 10 16.30 -52.79 -16.89
N ASN A 11 16.20 -52.63 -18.21
CA ASN A 11 16.73 -51.46 -18.94
C ASN A 11 16.23 -50.09 -18.44
N GLU A 12 15.13 -50.02 -17.67
CA GLU A 12 14.66 -48.80 -17.00
C GLU A 12 15.55 -48.37 -15.82
N THR A 13 16.08 -49.33 -15.05
CA THR A 13 16.95 -49.05 -13.88
C THR A 13 18.33 -48.52 -14.28
N LEU A 14 18.77 -48.79 -15.51
CA LEU A 14 20.04 -48.28 -16.05
C LEU A 14 20.00 -46.79 -16.42
N ASP A 15 18.85 -46.29 -16.89
CA ASP A 15 18.66 -44.87 -17.20
C ASP A 15 18.51 -44.01 -15.93
N GLU A 16 18.02 -44.59 -14.83
CA GLU A 16 17.98 -43.95 -13.50
C GLU A 16 19.38 -43.87 -12.88
N LEU A 17 20.17 -44.95 -12.92
CA LEU A 17 21.56 -44.93 -12.46
C LEU A 17 22.39 -43.86 -13.19
N SER A 18 22.22 -43.74 -14.51
CA SER A 18 22.93 -42.74 -15.33
C SER A 18 22.65 -41.30 -14.87
N GLN A 19 21.40 -40.97 -14.52
CA GLN A 19 21.03 -39.62 -14.10
C GLN A 19 21.51 -39.31 -12.69
N GLU A 20 21.50 -40.30 -11.81
CA GLU A 20 22.07 -40.19 -10.46
C GLU A 20 23.58 -39.88 -10.50
N PHE A 21 24.31 -40.44 -11.48
CA PHE A 21 25.76 -40.24 -11.57
C PHE A 21 26.19 -38.80 -11.78
N ILE A 22 25.53 -38.05 -12.67
CA ILE A 22 25.94 -36.66 -12.93
C ILE A 22 25.51 -35.73 -11.81
N PHE A 23 24.33 -35.93 -11.24
CA PHE A 23 23.88 -35.13 -10.11
C PHE A 23 24.78 -35.36 -8.89
N HIS A 24 25.14 -36.63 -8.59
CA HIS A 24 26.07 -36.95 -7.53
C HIS A 24 27.46 -36.33 -7.77
N LYS A 25 27.96 -36.38 -9.02
CA LYS A 25 29.24 -35.74 -9.37
C LYS A 25 29.19 -34.22 -9.17
N ILE A 26 28.10 -33.57 -9.59
CA ILE A 26 27.87 -32.15 -9.37
C ILE A 26 27.89 -31.85 -7.86
N LEU A 27 27.09 -32.55 -7.06
CA LEU A 27 27.03 -32.35 -5.61
C LEU A 27 28.41 -32.48 -4.95
N LYS A 28 29.18 -33.51 -5.31
CA LYS A 28 30.53 -33.74 -4.78
C LYS A 28 31.51 -32.62 -5.13
N LEU A 29 31.41 -32.06 -6.34
CA LEU A 29 32.28 -30.96 -6.78
C LEU A 29 31.86 -29.60 -6.22
N THR A 30 30.66 -29.50 -5.67
CA THR A 30 30.08 -28.25 -5.13
C THR A 30 29.67 -28.37 -3.67
N GLU A 31 30.30 -29.25 -2.88
CA GLU A 31 29.95 -29.44 -1.46
C GLU A 31 30.01 -28.15 -0.63
N ASN A 32 30.88 -27.21 -1.02
CA ASN A 32 31.07 -25.93 -0.36
C ASN A 32 30.22 -24.79 -0.94
N GLU A 33 29.44 -25.04 -1.99
CA GLU A 33 28.63 -24.02 -2.66
C GLU A 33 27.21 -23.95 -2.05
N PRO A 34 26.51 -22.81 -2.17
CA PRO A 34 25.10 -22.73 -1.82
C PRO A 34 24.28 -23.76 -2.60
N GLN A 35 23.29 -24.40 -1.95
CA GLN A 35 22.48 -25.50 -2.52
C GLN A 35 21.84 -25.18 -3.88
N PHE A 36 21.62 -23.90 -4.19
CA PHE A 36 21.06 -23.46 -5.47
C PHE A 36 22.01 -23.68 -6.66
N ILE A 37 23.33 -23.59 -6.45
CA ILE A 37 24.32 -23.78 -7.51
C ILE A 37 24.26 -25.19 -8.11
N PRO A 38 24.37 -26.29 -7.34
CA PRO A 38 24.24 -27.64 -7.89
C PRO A 38 22.87 -27.90 -8.54
N MET A 39 21.80 -27.30 -8.03
CA MET A 39 20.47 -27.40 -8.65
C MET A 39 20.43 -26.73 -10.03
N LEU A 40 20.99 -25.52 -10.15
CA LEU A 40 21.09 -24.80 -11.41
C LEU A 40 21.98 -25.54 -12.42
N MET A 41 23.12 -26.06 -11.96
CA MET A 41 24.01 -26.88 -12.79
C MET A 41 23.29 -28.11 -13.34
N TYR A 42 22.53 -28.81 -12.51
CA TYR A 42 21.75 -29.97 -12.94
C TYR A 42 20.63 -29.59 -13.92
N ALA A 43 19.96 -28.45 -13.70
CA ALA A 43 18.97 -27.92 -14.63
C ALA A 43 19.57 -27.59 -16.01
N LEU A 44 20.77 -26.99 -16.04
CA LEU A 44 21.50 -26.70 -17.28
C LEU A 44 21.89 -27.98 -18.03
N TYR A 45 22.39 -28.99 -17.31
CA TYR A 45 22.63 -30.31 -17.91
C TYR A 45 21.35 -30.90 -18.53
N LYS A 46 20.23 -30.85 -17.81
CA LYS A 46 18.94 -31.35 -18.33
C LYS A 46 18.49 -30.58 -19.55
N GLN A 47 18.69 -29.26 -19.57
CA GLN A 47 18.40 -28.42 -20.72
C GLN A 47 19.22 -28.85 -21.94
N ASP A 48 20.51 -29.12 -21.78
CA ASP A 48 21.36 -29.60 -22.86
C ASP A 48 21.01 -31.02 -23.31
N LYS A 49 20.63 -31.90 -22.38
CA LYS A 49 20.13 -33.24 -22.71
C LYS A 49 18.88 -33.17 -23.58
N VAL A 50 17.94 -32.29 -23.25
CA VAL A 50 16.74 -32.05 -24.06
C VAL A 50 17.10 -31.50 -25.45
N LYS A 51 17.98 -30.50 -25.53
CA LYS A 51 18.45 -29.95 -26.82
C LYS A 51 19.07 -31.02 -27.70
N PHE A 52 19.94 -31.84 -27.13
CA PHE A 52 20.57 -32.96 -27.82
C PHE A 52 19.54 -33.95 -28.37
N ILE A 53 18.59 -34.38 -27.53
CA ILE A 53 17.53 -35.31 -27.95
C ILE A 53 16.71 -34.74 -29.10
N VAL A 54 16.31 -33.47 -29.02
CA VAL A 54 15.52 -32.81 -30.09
C VAL A 54 16.32 -32.74 -31.38
N GLN A 55 17.61 -32.39 -31.32
CA GLN A 55 18.49 -32.33 -32.50
C GLN A 55 18.66 -33.71 -33.15
N GLU A 56 18.93 -34.75 -32.37
CA GLU A 56 19.12 -36.11 -32.91
C GLU A 56 17.85 -36.67 -33.55
N LYS A 57 16.67 -36.41 -32.96
CA LYS A 57 15.38 -36.80 -33.55
C LYS A 57 15.12 -36.10 -34.87
N ASN A 58 15.42 -34.80 -34.96
CA ASN A 58 15.22 -34.02 -36.17
C ASN A 58 16.16 -34.45 -37.32
N ILE A 59 17.40 -34.84 -37.02
CA ILE A 59 18.39 -35.25 -38.02
C ILE A 59 18.08 -36.63 -38.58
N ASN A 60 17.74 -37.59 -37.72
CA ASN A 60 17.58 -38.99 -38.12
C ASN A 60 16.14 -39.38 -38.46
N VAL A 61 15.17 -38.46 -38.33
CA VAL A 61 13.72 -38.71 -38.50
C VAL A 61 13.30 -39.99 -37.77
N GLN A 62 13.82 -40.16 -36.56
CA GLN A 62 13.55 -41.30 -35.69
C GLN A 62 12.81 -40.82 -34.44
N ASP A 63 11.83 -41.63 -34.00
CA ASP A 63 11.03 -41.33 -32.82
C ASP A 63 11.83 -41.45 -31.51
N GLU A 64 12.87 -42.28 -31.49
CA GLU A 64 13.74 -42.51 -30.34
C GLU A 64 15.21 -42.29 -30.66
N VAL A 65 15.96 -41.74 -29.70
CA VAL A 65 17.40 -41.51 -29.82
C VAL A 65 18.14 -42.77 -29.40
N ASP A 66 19.10 -43.20 -30.21
CA ASP A 66 19.98 -44.32 -29.91
C ASP A 66 20.66 -44.17 -28.53
N LYS A 67 20.57 -45.24 -27.73
CA LYS A 67 21.16 -45.32 -26.39
C LYS A 67 22.67 -45.10 -26.40
N GLU A 68 23.38 -45.57 -27.41
CA GLU A 68 24.84 -45.34 -27.48
C GLU A 68 25.17 -43.86 -27.64
N LYS A 69 24.38 -43.13 -28.42
CA LYS A 69 24.56 -41.69 -28.61
C LYS A 69 24.25 -40.94 -27.32
N LEU A 70 23.25 -41.38 -26.57
CA LEU A 70 22.90 -40.80 -25.28
C LEU A 70 23.99 -41.04 -24.22
N ASP A 71 24.58 -42.23 -24.18
CA ASP A 71 25.70 -42.55 -23.30
C ASP A 71 26.97 -41.75 -23.67
N ARG A 72 27.26 -41.62 -24.97
CA ARG A 72 28.34 -40.74 -25.47
C ARG A 72 28.12 -39.28 -25.05
N PHE A 73 26.91 -38.75 -25.22
CA PHE A 73 26.55 -37.41 -24.75
C PHE A 73 26.81 -37.28 -23.25
N GLN A 74 26.32 -38.23 -22.45
CA GLN A 74 26.48 -38.18 -21.01
C GLN A 74 27.96 -38.17 -20.59
N LYS A 75 28.78 -39.06 -21.15
CA LYS A 75 30.22 -39.10 -20.88
C LYS A 75 30.90 -37.78 -21.21
N LEU A 76 30.51 -37.13 -22.32
CA LEU A 76 31.02 -35.82 -22.70
C LEU A 76 30.63 -34.72 -21.70
N GLN A 77 29.37 -34.73 -21.21
CA GLN A 77 28.91 -33.75 -20.22
C GLN A 77 29.45 -34.00 -18.81
N MET A 78 29.85 -35.25 -18.50
CA MET A 78 30.48 -35.60 -17.24
C MET A 78 31.96 -35.21 -17.18
N ASN A 79 32.54 -34.65 -18.24
CA ASN A 79 33.92 -34.14 -18.20
C ASN A 79 34.04 -32.93 -17.26
N ASP A 80 35.17 -32.82 -16.57
CA ASP A 80 35.37 -31.76 -15.56
C ASP A 80 35.24 -30.35 -16.16
N ASN A 81 35.72 -30.15 -17.40
CA ASN A 81 35.54 -28.89 -18.12
C ASN A 81 34.06 -28.52 -18.33
N LYS A 82 33.21 -29.51 -18.62
CA LYS A 82 31.78 -29.27 -18.84
C LYS A 82 31.04 -29.00 -17.53
N ILE A 83 31.42 -29.68 -16.47
CA ILE A 83 30.88 -29.41 -15.13
C ILE A 83 31.27 -28.01 -14.67
N GLU A 84 32.52 -27.61 -14.90
CA GLU A 84 32.97 -26.25 -14.60
C GLU A 84 32.25 -25.20 -15.48
N GLU A 85 31.95 -25.52 -16.74
CA GLU A 85 31.12 -24.67 -17.59
C GLU A 85 29.70 -24.49 -17.01
N TYR A 86 29.06 -25.59 -16.56
CA TYR A 86 27.76 -25.52 -15.89
C TYR A 86 27.82 -24.71 -14.60
N LYS A 87 28.90 -24.85 -13.82
CA LYS A 87 29.11 -24.05 -12.60
C LYS A 87 29.18 -22.56 -12.92
N ASN A 88 29.98 -22.18 -13.91
CA ASN A 88 30.13 -20.80 -14.34
C ASN A 88 28.81 -20.22 -14.89
N GLN A 89 28.05 -21.00 -15.66
CA GLN A 89 26.73 -20.60 -16.12
C GLN A 89 25.73 -20.45 -14.97
N ALA A 90 25.71 -21.38 -14.01
CA ALA A 90 24.85 -21.31 -12.83
C ALA A 90 25.14 -20.07 -11.98
N ASN A 91 26.43 -19.75 -11.76
CA ASN A 91 26.84 -18.55 -11.05
C ASN A 91 26.36 -17.27 -11.76
N ARG A 92 26.52 -17.19 -13.08
CA ARG A 92 26.02 -16.04 -13.86
C ARG A 92 24.51 -15.91 -13.77
N ILE A 93 23.77 -17.00 -13.92
CA ILE A 93 22.30 -16.99 -13.78
C ILE A 93 21.90 -16.48 -12.41
N LEU A 94 22.57 -16.94 -11.35
CA LEU A 94 22.28 -16.50 -9.98
C LEU A 94 22.59 -15.01 -9.80
N GLU A 95 23.75 -14.55 -10.26
CA GLU A 95 24.16 -13.16 -10.21
C GLU A 95 23.19 -12.24 -10.96
N ASP A 96 22.82 -12.60 -12.19
CA ASP A 96 21.86 -11.87 -13.00
C ASP A 96 20.48 -11.81 -12.33
N THR A 97 20.03 -12.93 -11.76
CA THR A 97 18.76 -13.00 -11.05
C THR A 97 18.77 -12.09 -9.82
N ILE A 98 19.83 -12.13 -9.01
CA ILE A 98 19.99 -11.24 -7.86
C ILE A 98 20.00 -9.78 -8.30
N ASN A 99 20.73 -9.43 -9.36
CA ASN A 99 20.80 -8.07 -9.89
C ASN A 99 19.45 -7.58 -10.43
N ILE A 100 18.64 -8.45 -11.02
CA ILE A 100 17.27 -8.12 -11.45
C ILE A 100 16.39 -7.86 -10.22
N LEU A 101 16.40 -8.76 -9.23
CA LEU A 101 15.59 -8.64 -8.02
C LEU A 101 15.95 -7.39 -7.20
N LEU A 102 17.24 -7.09 -7.07
CA LEU A 102 17.72 -5.88 -6.38
C LEU A 102 17.27 -4.61 -7.10
N ARG A 103 17.32 -4.58 -8.44
CA ARG A 103 16.82 -3.43 -9.22
C ARG A 103 15.32 -3.25 -9.05
N GLN A 104 14.55 -4.33 -9.10
CA GLN A 104 13.10 -4.28 -8.86
C GLN A 104 12.78 -3.78 -7.46
N LYS A 105 13.46 -4.29 -6.43
CA LYS A 105 13.24 -3.87 -5.04
C LYS A 105 13.64 -2.42 -4.80
N LYS A 106 14.73 -1.96 -5.43
CA LYS A 106 15.12 -0.55 -5.40
C LYS A 106 14.00 0.33 -5.99
N HIS A 107 13.48 -0.02 -7.16
CA HIS A 107 12.39 0.72 -7.79
C HIS A 107 11.13 0.75 -6.93
N GLU A 108 10.72 -0.39 -6.35
CA GLU A 108 9.58 -0.44 -5.43
C GLU A 108 9.75 0.46 -4.18
N ILE A 109 10.98 0.62 -3.70
CA ILE A 109 11.28 1.49 -2.56
C ILE A 109 11.20 2.96 -3.00
N GLU A 110 11.81 3.30 -4.13
CA GLU A 110 11.80 4.66 -4.69
C GLU A 110 10.36 5.15 -4.95
N GLU A 111 9.49 4.31 -5.53
CA GLU A 111 8.07 4.62 -5.73
C GLU A 111 7.33 4.85 -4.39
N LYS A 112 7.62 4.05 -3.37
CA LYS A 112 7.01 4.22 -2.04
C LYS A 112 7.47 5.50 -1.37
N GLU A 113 8.76 5.84 -1.49
CA GLU A 113 9.30 7.09 -0.95
C GLU A 113 8.66 8.30 -1.65
N GLU A 114 8.50 8.27 -2.97
CA GLU A 114 7.81 9.33 -3.70
C GLU A 114 6.36 9.49 -3.24
N TYR A 115 5.62 8.38 -3.12
CA TYR A 115 4.24 8.38 -2.63
C TYR A 115 4.15 8.97 -1.20
N LEU A 116 5.04 8.57 -0.30
CA LEU A 116 5.08 9.10 1.07
C LEU A 116 5.37 10.61 1.07
N ASN A 117 6.31 11.07 0.25
CA ASN A 117 6.64 12.49 0.13
C ASN A 117 5.44 13.33 -0.37
N ILE A 118 4.67 12.82 -1.33
CA ILE A 118 3.45 13.49 -1.80
C ILE A 118 2.43 13.56 -0.66
N LYS A 119 2.19 12.43 0.01
CA LYS A 119 1.22 12.34 1.11
C LYS A 119 1.57 13.24 2.29
N GLU A 120 2.85 13.37 2.63
CA GLU A 120 3.31 14.31 3.66
C GLU A 120 3.02 15.76 3.29
N ARG A 121 3.20 16.15 2.02
CA ARG A 121 2.87 17.51 1.56
C ARG A 121 1.38 17.78 1.67
N GLU A 122 0.54 16.81 1.29
CA GLU A 122 -0.91 16.93 1.42
C GLU A 122 -1.35 17.09 2.88
N LEU A 123 -0.76 16.31 3.80
CA LEU A 123 -1.04 16.41 5.23
C LEU A 123 -0.64 17.79 5.79
N LYS A 124 0.54 18.31 5.40
CA LYS A 124 0.98 19.66 5.80
C LYS A 124 0.05 20.77 5.30
N LEU A 125 -0.55 20.61 4.12
CA LEU A 125 -1.54 21.56 3.61
C LEU A 125 -2.84 21.48 4.40
N LYS A 126 -3.37 20.27 4.63
CA LYS A 126 -4.58 20.07 5.45
C LYS A 126 -4.41 20.60 6.88
N GLU A 127 -3.25 20.41 7.48
CA GLU A 127 -2.94 20.93 8.81
C GLU A 127 -2.99 22.47 8.85
N LYS A 128 -2.42 23.15 7.84
CA LYS A 128 -2.51 24.61 7.72
C LYS A 128 -3.94 25.11 7.57
N ASP A 129 -4.76 24.42 6.78
CA ASP A 129 -6.16 24.77 6.57
C ASP A 129 -6.98 24.60 7.87
N LEU A 130 -6.76 23.51 8.60
CA LEU A 130 -7.38 23.27 9.91
C LEU A 130 -6.99 24.35 10.93
N LEU A 131 -5.72 24.72 11.00
CA LEU A 131 -5.23 25.81 11.87
C LEU A 131 -5.86 27.16 11.52
N LYS A 132 -6.08 27.43 10.23
CA LYS A 132 -6.78 28.65 9.79
C LYS A 132 -8.25 28.62 10.20
N GLN A 133 -8.91 27.49 10.01
CA GLN A 133 -10.31 27.30 10.40
C GLN A 133 -10.50 27.47 11.91
N GLU A 134 -9.60 26.91 12.72
CA GLU A 134 -9.63 27.05 14.18
C GLU A 134 -9.49 28.52 14.61
N LYS A 135 -8.55 29.26 14.02
CA LYS A 135 -8.39 30.70 14.27
C LYS A 135 -9.64 31.49 13.91
N ASP A 136 -10.28 31.16 12.79
CA ASP A 136 -11.51 31.83 12.34
C ASP A 136 -12.70 31.49 13.25
N LEU A 137 -12.81 30.25 13.72
CA LEU A 137 -13.82 29.84 14.71
C LEU A 137 -13.62 30.57 16.05
N ASN A 138 -12.38 30.64 16.54
CA ASN A 138 -12.06 31.36 17.78
C ASN A 138 -12.40 32.86 17.66
N LYS A 139 -12.10 33.50 16.53
CA LYS A 139 -12.51 34.89 16.27
C LYS A 139 -14.03 35.07 16.27
N ARG A 140 -14.77 34.15 15.64
CA ARG A 140 -16.26 34.20 15.65
C ARG A 140 -16.83 34.01 17.04
N ASN A 141 -16.23 33.14 17.86
CA ASN A 141 -16.67 32.92 19.24
C ASN A 141 -16.48 34.18 20.10
N ILE A 142 -15.40 34.93 19.89
CA ILE A 142 -15.13 36.21 20.55
C ILE A 142 -16.07 37.33 20.05
N ASN A 143 -16.35 37.37 18.75
CA ASN A 143 -17.15 38.41 18.10
C ASN A 143 -18.64 38.06 17.94
N CYS A 144 -19.13 37.03 18.62
CA CYS A 144 -20.56 36.74 18.63
C CYS A 144 -21.28 37.95 19.25
N PRO A 145 -22.20 38.63 18.53
CA PRO A 145 -22.92 39.75 19.09
C PRO A 145 -23.66 39.24 20.32
N LYS A 146 -23.22 39.68 21.49
CA LYS A 146 -23.83 39.30 22.76
C LYS A 146 -25.34 39.49 22.59
N ALA A 147 -26.13 38.50 23.03
CA ALA A 147 -27.60 38.54 22.99
C ALA A 147 -28.22 39.75 23.75
N THR A 148 -27.38 40.63 24.29
CA THR A 148 -27.71 41.90 24.94
C THR A 148 -28.42 42.89 24.03
N SER A 149 -28.22 42.84 22.70
CA SER A 149 -28.91 43.77 21.79
C SER A 149 -30.42 43.53 21.76
N PHE A 150 -30.86 42.26 21.84
CA PHE A 150 -32.27 41.90 21.93
C PHE A 150 -32.90 42.43 23.24
N TRP A 151 -32.25 42.21 24.37
CA TRP A 151 -32.73 42.66 25.69
C TRP A 151 -32.79 44.18 25.83
N ASN A 152 -31.85 44.91 25.22
CA ASN A 152 -31.87 46.36 25.22
C ASN A 152 -33.11 46.90 24.47
N GLY A 153 -33.50 46.27 23.35
CA GLY A 153 -34.71 46.64 22.62
C GLY A 153 -35.99 46.37 23.43
N VAL A 154 -36.05 45.25 24.15
CA VAL A 154 -37.18 44.91 25.03
C VAL A 154 -37.29 45.88 26.21
N LEU A 155 -36.17 46.24 26.84
CA LEU A 155 -36.17 47.21 27.95
C LEU A 155 -36.58 48.61 27.48
N GLN A 156 -36.12 49.03 26.30
CA GLN A 156 -36.47 50.33 25.74
C GLN A 156 -37.97 50.45 25.45
N SER A 157 -38.63 49.37 24.98
CA SER A 157 -40.07 49.39 24.71
C SER A 157 -40.91 49.45 25.98
N ILE A 158 -40.49 48.76 27.05
CA ILE A 158 -41.14 48.81 28.37
C ILE A 158 -41.06 50.24 28.94
N ILE A 159 -39.89 50.86 28.91
CA ILE A 159 -39.68 52.22 29.40
C ILE A 159 -40.52 53.23 28.59
N GLY A 160 -40.53 53.12 27.26
CA GLY A 160 -41.32 53.99 26.40
C GLY A 160 -42.81 53.92 26.71
N THR A 161 -43.34 52.72 26.94
CA THR A 161 -44.75 52.51 27.29
C THR A 161 -45.09 53.15 28.64
N PHE A 162 -44.21 53.02 29.63
CA PHE A 162 -44.41 53.62 30.94
C PHE A 162 -44.45 55.15 30.88
N VAL A 163 -43.55 55.77 30.10
CA VAL A 163 -43.52 57.23 29.92
C VAL A 163 -44.82 57.74 29.29
N VAL A 164 -45.31 57.08 28.22
CA VAL A 164 -46.57 57.47 27.57
C VAL A 164 -47.75 57.32 28.53
N TYR A 165 -47.76 56.27 29.34
CA TYR A 165 -48.81 56.05 30.35
C TYR A 165 -48.84 57.17 31.40
N VAL A 166 -47.69 57.57 31.93
CA VAL A 166 -47.58 58.68 32.90
C VAL A 166 -48.04 60.00 32.29
N ILE A 167 -47.63 60.30 31.05
CA ILE A 167 -48.07 61.51 30.35
C ILE A 167 -49.59 61.51 30.17
N THR A 168 -50.18 60.37 29.81
CA THR A 168 -51.63 60.25 29.63
C THR A 168 -52.37 60.52 30.94
N ILE A 169 -51.88 59.99 32.07
CA ILE A 169 -52.46 60.27 33.40
C ILE A 169 -52.37 61.77 33.73
N LEU A 170 -51.22 62.41 33.49
CA LEU A 170 -51.04 63.83 33.79
C LEU A 170 -51.98 64.71 32.96
N ILE A 171 -52.24 64.35 31.70
CA ILE A 171 -53.19 65.06 30.84
C ILE A 171 -54.62 64.91 31.39
N LEU A 172 -55.03 63.69 31.73
CA LEU A 172 -56.37 63.43 32.29
C LEU A 172 -56.57 64.17 33.62
N PHE A 173 -55.58 64.14 34.51
CA PHE A 173 -55.67 64.81 35.80
C PHE A 173 -55.78 66.34 35.67
N ASN A 174 -55.01 66.95 34.76
CA ASN A 174 -55.14 68.38 34.47
C ASN A 174 -56.50 68.73 33.85
N TYR A 175 -57.04 67.86 33.01
CA TYR A 175 -58.36 68.06 32.41
C TYR A 175 -59.48 67.99 33.46
N ASP A 176 -59.42 67.02 34.36
CA ASP A 176 -60.39 66.87 35.45
C ASP A 176 -60.34 68.03 36.45
N ILE A 177 -59.14 68.55 36.78
CA ILE A 177 -59.01 69.76 37.62
C ILE A 177 -59.65 70.97 36.94
N ASN A 178 -59.41 71.17 35.64
CA ASN A 178 -59.99 72.29 34.90
C ASN A 178 -61.53 72.22 34.86
N ILE A 179 -62.10 71.03 34.67
CA ILE A 179 -63.56 70.83 34.74
C ILE A 179 -64.09 71.11 36.14
N LEU A 180 -63.40 70.66 37.18
CA LEU A 180 -63.82 70.87 38.57
C LEU A 180 -63.76 72.36 38.94
N GLU A 181 -62.78 73.11 38.45
CA GLU A 181 -62.74 74.57 38.57
C GLU A 181 -63.90 75.26 37.84
N GLU A 182 -64.24 74.84 36.62
CA GLU A 182 -65.39 75.37 35.90
C GLU A 182 -66.72 75.08 36.61
N LEU A 183 -66.89 73.86 37.16
CA LEU A 183 -68.07 73.48 37.93
C LEU A 183 -68.17 74.25 39.26
N LEU A 184 -67.06 74.42 39.97
CA LEU A 184 -67.03 75.23 41.20
C LEU A 184 -67.36 76.70 40.92
N LYS A 185 -66.81 77.28 39.85
CA LYS A 185 -67.20 78.63 39.39
C LYS A 185 -68.70 78.70 39.11
N LYS A 186 -69.28 77.69 38.47
CA LYS A 186 -70.72 77.66 38.15
C LYS A 186 -71.63 77.50 39.37
N ILE A 187 -71.16 76.82 40.42
CA ILE A 187 -71.90 76.62 41.68
C ILE A 187 -71.80 77.85 42.59
N PHE A 188 -70.63 78.49 42.70
CA PHE A 188 -70.41 79.61 43.61
C PHE A 188 -70.82 80.99 43.04
N ASN A 189 -71.07 81.11 41.74
CA ASN A 189 -71.55 82.35 41.09
C ASN A 189 -73.08 82.37 40.86
N LYS A 190 -73.85 81.58 41.62
CA LYS A 190 -75.31 81.55 41.61
C LYS A 190 -75.85 81.78 43.02
#